data_AF-A0AAU5MAN6-F1
#
_entry.id   AF-A0AAU5MAN6-F1
#
_cell.length_a   1.000
_cell.length_b   1.000
_cell.length_c   1.000
_cell.angle_alpha   90.00
_cell.angle_beta   90.00
_cell.angle_gamma   90.00
#
_symmetry.space_group_name_H-M   'P 1'
#
loop_
_entity.id
_entity.type
_entity.pdbx_description
1 polymer ?
#
loop_
_entity_poly.entity_id
_entity_poly.type
_entity_poly.pdbx_seq_one_letter_code
_entity_poly.pdbx_strand_id
1 'polypeptide(L)'
;MPKLETYKKQAKLLVRWHREGNFSIGGRIRQLERYRTLSDREALALKFPLTEAQEVIALEAGCASWAELKASTEAAPPTSEQPEAHDTTVASATPVLYVADVDASATFYRDRLGFRIDFLHGNPPFYGSVSRDGATLHLKFVHEPVFAAGAAEREGLIMAFVDTPNVRELFAEYLAADAEIVQKLTKQAWGGTDFIVRDPDGNAITFVG
;
A
#
# COMPACT_ATOMS: atom_id res chain seq x y z
N MET A 1 21.78 15.22 10.63
CA MET A 1 20.45 15.23 11.29
C MET A 1 19.64 16.43 10.78
N PRO A 2 18.32 16.29 10.53
CA PRO A 2 17.46 17.40 10.09
C PRO A 2 17.47 18.58 11.07
N LYS A 3 17.33 19.81 10.54
CA LYS A 3 17.19 21.02 11.37
C LYS A 3 15.87 21.02 12.13
N LEU A 4 15.83 21.63 13.32
CA LEU A 4 14.61 21.74 14.14
C LEU A 4 13.40 22.30 13.38
N GLU A 5 13.61 23.25 12.46
CA GLU A 5 12.54 23.80 11.62
C GLU A 5 11.89 22.75 10.70
N THR A 6 12.64 21.74 10.25
CA THR A 6 12.09 20.63 9.47
C THR A 6 11.08 19.83 10.30
N TYR A 7 11.44 19.48 11.53
CA TYR A 7 10.54 18.75 12.44
C TYR A 7 9.29 19.57 12.82
N LYS A 8 9.42 20.89 13.02
CA LYS A 8 8.27 21.77 13.26
C LYS A 8 7.30 21.78 12.08
N LYS A 9 7.81 21.80 10.84
CA LYS A 9 6.99 21.71 9.63
C LYS A 9 6.28 20.36 9.54
N GLN A 10 6.98 19.26 9.83
CA GLN A 10 6.39 17.92 9.85
C GLN A 10 5.25 17.80 10.88
N ALA A 11 5.43 18.32 12.10
CA ALA A 11 4.37 18.29 13.12
C ALA A 11 3.12 19.08 12.68
N LYS A 12 3.30 20.28 12.09
CA LYS A 12 2.18 21.07 11.54
C LYS A 12 1.47 20.35 10.39
N LEU A 13 2.23 19.68 9.52
CA LEU A 13 1.68 18.89 8.42
C LEU A 13 0.87 17.70 8.93
N LEU A 14 1.34 17.03 9.98
CA LEU A 14 0.63 15.93 10.62
C LEU A 14 -0.72 16.39 11.20
N VAL A 15 -0.76 17.54 11.89
CA VAL A 15 -2.04 18.14 12.37
C VAL A 15 -2.98 18.46 11.21
N ARG A 16 -2.45 18.97 10.10
CA ARG A 16 -3.24 19.27 8.90
C ARG A 16 -3.86 18.00 8.32
N TRP A 17 -3.08 16.94 8.14
CA TRP A 17 -3.56 15.65 7.63
C TRP A 17 -4.61 15.02 8.54
N HIS A 18 -4.48 15.18 9.87
CA HIS A 18 -5.50 14.74 10.83
C HIS A 18 -6.84 15.42 10.58
N ARG A 19 -6.83 16.76 10.48
CA ARG A 19 -8.03 17.56 10.22
C ARG A 19 -8.67 17.23 8.87
N GLU A 20 -7.87 16.86 7.87
CA GLU A 20 -8.33 16.44 6.54
C GLU A 20 -8.88 15.00 6.52
N GLY A 21 -8.82 14.26 7.64
CA GLY A 21 -9.31 12.88 7.71
C GLY A 21 -8.42 11.90 6.94
N ASN A 22 -7.15 12.21 6.75
CA ASN A 22 -6.23 11.35 6.01
C ASN A 22 -5.95 10.06 6.79
N PHE A 23 -6.53 8.95 6.35
CA PHE A 23 -6.39 7.65 7.02
C PHE A 23 -4.94 7.18 7.20
N SER A 24 -4.00 7.66 6.37
CA SER A 24 -2.59 7.25 6.45
C SER A 24 -1.84 7.71 7.70
N ILE A 25 -2.42 8.61 8.49
CA ILE A 25 -1.76 9.08 9.71
C ILE A 25 -2.24 8.38 10.99
N GLY A 26 -3.30 7.57 10.92
CA GLY A 26 -3.83 6.84 12.09
C GLY A 26 -2.75 6.02 12.80
N GLY A 27 -1.99 5.23 12.02
CA GLY A 27 -0.86 4.46 12.53
C GLY A 27 0.25 5.32 13.17
N ARG A 28 0.44 6.56 12.73
CA ARG A 28 1.42 7.48 13.33
C ARG A 28 0.98 7.96 14.70
N ILE A 29 -0.30 8.28 14.87
CA ILE A 29 -0.89 8.69 16.15
C ILE A 29 -0.81 7.55 17.18
N ARG A 30 -0.99 6.30 16.72
CA ARG A 30 -0.91 5.10 17.57
C ARG A 30 0.50 4.75 18.06
N GLN A 31 1.54 5.48 17.64
CA GLN A 31 2.87 5.42 18.28
C GLN A 31 2.86 5.98 19.70
N LEU A 32 1.90 6.86 20.01
CA LEU A 32 1.68 7.34 21.36
C LEU A 32 1.04 6.23 22.20
N GLU A 33 1.69 5.83 23.29
CA GLU A 33 1.28 4.66 24.09
C GLU A 33 -0.20 4.71 24.51
N ARG A 34 -0.70 5.91 24.85
CA ARG A 34 -2.09 6.16 25.23
C ARG A 34 -3.13 5.90 24.11
N TYR A 35 -2.70 5.86 22.85
CA TYR A 35 -3.57 5.65 21.68
C TYR A 35 -3.28 4.33 20.96
N ARG A 36 -2.34 3.52 21.47
CA ARG A 36 -1.85 2.30 20.82
C ARG A 36 -2.97 1.32 20.43
N THR A 37 -4.01 1.23 21.24
CA THR A 37 -5.11 0.27 21.09
C THR A 37 -6.25 0.76 20.19
N LEU A 38 -6.23 2.02 19.76
CA LEU A 38 -7.27 2.58 18.91
C LEU A 38 -7.22 1.97 17.50
N SER A 39 -8.36 1.97 16.81
CA SER A 39 -8.40 1.89 15.35
C SER A 39 -7.91 3.21 14.72
N ASP A 40 -7.56 3.19 13.44
CA ASP A 40 -7.18 4.42 12.74
C ASP A 40 -8.36 5.40 12.67
N ARG A 41 -9.58 4.89 12.56
CA ARG A 41 -10.80 5.71 12.59
C ARG A 41 -10.98 6.41 13.94
N GLU A 42 -10.78 5.69 15.05
CA GLU A 42 -10.86 6.27 16.38
C GLU A 42 -9.75 7.29 16.63
N ALA A 43 -8.51 7.00 16.17
CA ALA A 43 -7.40 7.93 16.25
C ALA A 43 -7.68 9.24 15.47
N LEU A 44 -8.33 9.15 14.30
CA LEU A 44 -8.73 10.32 13.52
C LEU A 44 -9.90 11.10 14.15
N ALA A 45 -10.71 10.46 15.01
CA ALA A 45 -11.80 11.13 15.72
C ALA A 45 -11.33 11.92 16.95
N LEU A 46 -10.08 11.73 17.40
CA LEU A 46 -9.50 12.45 18.54
C LEU A 46 -9.36 13.95 18.27
N LYS A 47 -9.30 14.75 19.35
CA LYS A 47 -8.68 16.07 19.26
C LYS A 47 -7.17 15.88 19.20
N PHE A 48 -6.54 16.31 18.10
CA PHE A 48 -5.12 16.12 17.88
C PHE A 48 -4.37 17.46 17.83
N PRO A 49 -3.98 18.03 18.99
CA PRO A 49 -3.29 19.30 19.05
C PRO A 49 -1.82 19.17 18.62
N LEU A 50 -1.20 20.31 18.30
CA LEU A 50 0.20 20.37 17.83
C LEU A 50 1.19 19.71 18.81
N THR A 51 0.92 19.74 20.11
CA THR A 51 1.76 19.11 21.13
C THR A 51 1.86 17.60 20.96
N GLU A 52 0.76 16.93 20.58
CA GLU A 52 0.78 15.49 20.32
C GLU A 52 1.46 15.17 19.00
N ALA A 53 1.24 16.01 17.98
CA ALA A 53 1.97 15.89 16.72
C ALA A 53 3.49 16.00 16.92
N GLN A 54 3.94 16.91 17.79
CA GLN A 54 5.35 17.05 18.15
C GLN A 54 5.89 15.82 18.88
N GLU A 55 5.10 15.20 19.74
CA GLU A 55 5.46 13.97 20.44
C GLU A 55 5.64 12.81 19.45
N VAL A 56 4.72 12.65 18.49
CA VAL A 56 4.85 11.66 17.40
C VAL A 56 6.13 11.89 16.59
N ILE A 57 6.40 13.13 16.16
CA ILE A 57 7.62 13.44 15.41
C ILE A 57 8.89 13.16 16.22
N ALA A 58 8.86 13.42 17.54
CA ALA A 58 10.00 13.11 18.40
C ALA A 58 10.26 11.60 18.46
N LEU A 59 9.22 10.79 18.63
CA LEU A 59 9.32 9.32 18.64
C LEU A 59 9.84 8.78 17.31
N GLU A 60 9.35 9.29 16.18
CA GLU A 60 9.83 8.91 14.83
C GLU A 60 11.30 9.28 14.60
N ALA A 61 11.77 10.32 15.26
CA ALA A 61 13.18 10.73 15.25
C ALA A 61 14.04 9.99 16.30
N GLY A 62 13.45 9.05 17.05
CA GLY A 62 14.14 8.25 18.07
C GLY A 62 14.32 8.95 19.43
N CYS A 63 13.61 10.07 19.67
CA CYS A 63 13.64 10.79 20.95
C CYS A 63 12.41 10.48 21.80
N ALA A 64 12.56 10.41 23.12
CA ALA A 64 11.45 10.16 24.03
C ALA A 64 10.53 11.39 24.19
N SER A 65 10.99 12.58 23.80
CA SER A 65 10.19 13.80 23.86
C SER A 65 10.63 14.88 22.87
N TRP A 66 9.74 15.84 22.61
CA TRP A 66 10.07 17.04 21.82
C TRP A 66 11.17 17.90 22.46
N ALA A 67 11.29 17.88 23.79
CA ALA A 67 12.36 18.60 24.50
C ALA A 67 13.73 17.99 24.19
N GLU A 68 13.82 16.67 24.22
CA GLU A 68 15.03 15.91 23.88
C GLU A 68 15.41 16.09 22.41
N LEU A 69 14.43 16.06 21.49
CA LEU A 69 14.66 16.33 20.06
C LEU A 69 15.26 17.73 19.82
N LYS A 70 14.77 18.75 20.52
CA LYS A 70 15.32 20.11 20.41
C LYS A 70 16.79 20.13 20.85
N ALA A 71 17.08 19.54 22.01
CA ALA A 71 18.44 19.50 22.55
C ALA A 71 19.41 18.76 21.61
N SER A 72 18.98 17.67 20.98
CA SER A 72 19.81 16.92 20.02
C SER A 72 20.09 17.69 18.73
N THR A 73 19.12 18.48 18.24
CA THR A 73 19.33 19.35 17.07
C THR A 73 20.20 20.58 17.34
N GLU A 74 20.28 21.05 18.58
CA GLU A 74 21.13 22.18 18.99
C GLU A 74 22.60 21.76 19.20
N ALA A 75 22.86 20.48 19.51
CA ALA A 75 24.20 19.92 19.71
C ALA A 75 24.90 19.44 18.42
N ALA A 76 24.17 19.34 17.29
CA ALA A 76 24.72 18.84 16.04
C ALA A 76 25.44 19.95 15.25
N PRO A 77 26.67 19.74 14.77
CA PRO A 77 27.32 20.68 13.87
C PRO A 77 26.54 20.78 12.54
N PRO A 78 26.59 21.93 11.85
CA PRO A 78 25.89 22.11 10.59
C PRO A 78 26.56 21.26 9.51
N THR A 79 26.01 20.07 9.24
CA THR A 79 26.34 19.34 8.01
C THR A 79 25.62 20.02 6.86
N SER A 80 26.38 20.66 5.99
CA SER A 80 25.91 21.11 4.68
C SER A 80 25.94 19.93 3.71
N GLU A 81 24.84 19.20 3.60
CA GLU A 81 24.62 18.33 2.45
C GLU A 81 24.19 19.23 1.29
N GLN A 82 25.08 19.37 0.30
CA GLN A 82 24.69 19.87 -1.02
C GLN A 82 23.81 18.79 -1.67
N PRO A 83 22.68 19.14 -2.30
CA PRO A 83 21.88 18.16 -3.03
C PRO A 83 22.71 17.70 -4.22
N GLU A 84 23.13 16.43 -4.24
CA GLU A 84 23.65 15.84 -5.46
C GLU A 84 22.52 15.75 -6.48
N ALA A 85 22.82 16.18 -7.70
CA ALA A 85 21.88 16.10 -8.81
C ALA A 85 21.71 14.64 -9.20
N HIS A 86 20.64 14.00 -8.73
CA HIS A 86 20.26 12.66 -9.16
C HIS A 86 19.59 12.74 -10.54
N ASP A 87 20.03 11.86 -11.44
CA ASP A 87 19.36 11.67 -12.72
C ASP A 87 17.94 11.13 -12.48
N THR A 88 16.95 11.69 -13.17
CA THR A 88 15.55 11.33 -12.93
C THR A 88 15.22 10.02 -13.64
N THR A 89 15.09 8.92 -12.89
CA THR A 89 14.74 7.59 -13.44
C THR A 89 13.35 7.15 -13.00
N VAL A 90 12.55 6.66 -13.94
CA VAL A 90 11.29 5.93 -13.66
C VAL A 90 11.62 4.44 -13.65
N ALA A 91 11.59 3.82 -12.47
CA ALA A 91 12.12 2.46 -12.28
C ALA A 91 11.12 1.35 -12.67
N SER A 92 9.87 1.45 -12.22
CA SER A 92 8.84 0.43 -12.42
C SER A 92 7.43 1.02 -12.25
N ALA A 93 6.43 0.27 -12.69
CA ALA A 93 5.02 0.54 -12.41
C ALA A 93 4.42 -0.64 -11.63
N THR A 94 3.63 -0.35 -10.61
CA THR A 94 2.96 -1.36 -9.77
C THR A 94 1.46 -1.15 -9.89
N PRO A 95 0.70 -2.13 -10.41
CA PRO A 95 -0.76 -2.07 -10.42
C PRO A 95 -1.31 -1.90 -9.00
N VAL A 96 -2.32 -1.04 -8.86
CA VAL A 96 -3.07 -0.85 -7.62
C VAL A 96 -4.48 -1.34 -7.87
N LEU A 97 -4.85 -2.44 -7.22
CA LEU A 97 -6.15 -3.08 -7.31
C LEU A 97 -7.06 -2.53 -6.22
N TYR A 98 -8.27 -2.11 -6.61
CA TYR A 98 -9.24 -1.59 -5.69
C TYR A 98 -10.08 -2.73 -5.13
N VAL A 99 -10.16 -2.79 -3.80
CA VAL A 99 -10.75 -3.91 -3.07
C VAL A 99 -11.69 -3.39 -1.98
N ALA A 100 -12.74 -4.15 -1.65
CA ALA A 100 -13.65 -3.82 -0.56
C ALA A 100 -13.10 -4.25 0.81
N ASP A 101 -12.18 -5.22 0.85
CA ASP A 101 -11.54 -5.71 2.08
C ASP A 101 -10.09 -6.12 1.79
N VAL A 102 -9.12 -5.39 2.35
CA VAL A 102 -7.69 -5.62 2.07
C VAL A 102 -7.18 -6.92 2.70
N ASP A 103 -7.66 -7.32 3.87
CA ASP A 103 -7.26 -8.57 4.53
C ASP A 103 -7.77 -9.79 3.75
N ALA A 104 -9.03 -9.73 3.32
CA ALA A 104 -9.65 -10.78 2.53
C ALA A 104 -8.96 -10.95 1.18
N SER A 105 -8.69 -9.85 0.47
CA SER A 105 -8.03 -9.91 -0.83
C SER A 105 -6.58 -10.35 -0.70
N ALA A 106 -5.82 -9.86 0.30
CA ALA A 106 -4.46 -10.33 0.56
C ALA A 106 -4.40 -11.84 0.88
N THR A 107 -5.38 -12.34 1.63
CA THR A 107 -5.55 -13.78 1.90
C THR A 107 -5.85 -14.57 0.63
N PHE A 108 -6.72 -14.05 -0.25
CA PHE A 108 -6.96 -14.67 -1.56
C PHE A 108 -5.69 -14.77 -2.40
N TYR A 109 -4.94 -13.68 -2.55
CA TYR A 109 -3.69 -13.68 -3.33
C TYR A 109 -2.68 -14.68 -2.75
N ARG A 110 -2.60 -14.79 -1.42
CA ARG A 110 -1.72 -15.74 -0.74
C ARG A 110 -2.14 -17.18 -0.97
N ASP A 111 -3.38 -17.51 -0.64
CA ASP A 111 -3.82 -18.91 -0.52
C ASP A 111 -4.28 -19.50 -1.87
N ARG A 112 -4.82 -18.68 -2.78
CA ARG A 112 -5.28 -19.13 -4.11
C ARG A 112 -4.23 -18.94 -5.19
N LEU A 113 -3.47 -17.85 -5.14
CA LEU A 113 -2.52 -17.47 -6.19
C LEU A 113 -1.05 -17.57 -5.76
N GLY A 114 -0.77 -18.05 -4.55
CA GLY A 114 0.60 -18.32 -4.09
C GLY A 114 1.48 -17.09 -3.86
N PHE A 115 0.89 -15.89 -3.74
CA PHE A 115 1.64 -14.68 -3.39
C PHE A 115 2.04 -14.71 -1.90
N ARG A 116 3.00 -13.87 -1.51
CA ARG A 116 3.20 -13.49 -0.12
C ARG A 116 2.58 -12.13 0.15
N ILE A 117 2.14 -11.96 1.39
CA ILE A 117 1.76 -10.65 1.92
C ILE A 117 3.05 -9.96 2.37
N ASP A 118 3.38 -8.84 1.73
CA ASP A 118 4.59 -8.07 2.08
C ASP A 118 4.32 -7.20 3.31
N PHE A 119 3.21 -6.46 3.27
CA PHE A 119 2.72 -5.66 4.39
C PHE A 119 1.23 -5.36 4.23
N LEU A 120 0.56 -5.13 5.36
CA LEU A 120 -0.79 -4.56 5.44
C LEU A 120 -0.72 -3.31 6.30
N HIS A 121 -1.27 -2.22 5.78
CA HIS A 121 -1.18 -0.91 6.40
C HIS A 121 -2.57 -0.41 6.79
N GLY A 122 -2.68 -0.07 8.08
CA GLY A 122 -3.88 0.45 8.71
C GLY A 122 -4.47 -0.52 9.74
N ASN A 123 -5.44 -0.03 10.51
CA ASN A 123 -6.23 -0.83 11.46
C ASN A 123 -7.71 -0.36 11.48
N PRO A 124 -8.64 -1.03 10.77
CA PRO A 124 -8.39 -2.15 9.85
C PRO A 124 -7.56 -1.72 8.62
N PRO A 125 -6.87 -2.66 7.94
CA PRO A 125 -6.05 -2.34 6.77
C PRO A 125 -6.83 -1.68 5.66
N PHE A 126 -6.29 -0.57 5.14
CA PHE A 126 -6.85 0.14 3.98
C PHE A 126 -5.89 0.14 2.78
N TYR A 127 -4.67 -0.37 2.95
CA TYR A 127 -3.69 -0.52 1.91
C TYR A 127 -2.78 -1.73 2.18
N GLY A 128 -2.29 -2.41 1.15
CA GLY A 128 -1.37 -3.52 1.30
C GLY A 128 -0.55 -3.78 0.04
N SER A 129 0.45 -4.64 0.18
CA SER A 129 1.25 -5.16 -0.93
C SER A 129 1.31 -6.67 -0.85
N VAL A 130 1.17 -7.31 -2.01
CA VAL A 130 1.43 -8.74 -2.19
C VAL A 130 2.42 -8.92 -3.33
N SER A 131 3.32 -9.89 -3.18
CA SER A 131 4.33 -10.19 -4.19
C SER A 131 4.49 -11.69 -4.44
N ARG A 132 4.78 -12.06 -5.68
CA ARG A 132 5.20 -13.40 -6.08
C ARG A 132 6.29 -13.27 -7.11
N ASP A 133 7.46 -13.82 -6.80
CA ASP A 133 8.65 -13.75 -7.65
C ASP A 133 8.98 -12.29 -8.06
N GLY A 134 8.88 -11.96 -9.35
CA GLY A 134 9.10 -10.60 -9.88
C GLY A 134 7.85 -9.72 -9.94
N ALA A 135 6.67 -10.24 -9.60
CA ALA A 135 5.40 -9.51 -9.69
C ALA A 135 4.97 -8.95 -8.33
N THR A 136 4.64 -7.66 -8.31
CA THR A 136 4.08 -6.97 -7.13
C THR A 136 2.74 -6.35 -7.49
N LEU A 137 1.76 -6.52 -6.62
CA LEU A 137 0.44 -5.91 -6.71
C LEU A 137 0.15 -5.16 -5.41
N HIS A 138 -0.36 -3.94 -5.52
CA HIS A 138 -0.86 -3.20 -4.38
C HIS A 138 -2.37 -3.34 -4.27
N LEU A 139 -2.86 -3.40 -3.04
CA LEU A 139 -4.27 -3.50 -2.70
C LEU A 139 -4.69 -2.20 -2.03
N LYS A 140 -5.77 -1.58 -2.51
CA LYS A 140 -6.28 -0.32 -1.98
C LYS A 140 -7.75 -0.46 -1.65
N PHE A 141 -8.09 -0.25 -0.38
CA PHE A 141 -9.47 -0.19 0.07
C PHE A 141 -10.22 0.97 -0.61
N VAL A 142 -11.44 0.66 -1.06
CA VAL A 142 -12.44 1.63 -1.56
C VAL A 142 -13.79 1.36 -0.88
N HIS A 143 -14.53 2.43 -0.60
CA HIS A 143 -15.84 2.32 0.05
C HIS A 143 -16.95 1.86 -0.89
N GLU A 144 -16.79 2.11 -2.19
CA GLU A 144 -17.78 1.80 -3.21
C GLU A 144 -17.08 1.06 -4.37
N PRO A 145 -17.80 0.15 -5.05
CA PRO A 145 -17.26 -0.51 -6.24
C PRO A 145 -16.79 0.50 -7.28
N VAL A 146 -15.57 0.31 -7.78
CA VAL A 146 -14.97 1.16 -8.83
C VAL A 146 -15.43 0.78 -10.23
N PHE A 147 -15.91 -0.45 -10.40
CA PHE A 147 -16.45 -0.94 -11.66
C PHE A 147 -17.90 -0.50 -11.81
N ALA A 148 -18.25 0.03 -12.99
CA ALA A 148 -19.65 0.16 -13.35
C ALA A 148 -20.33 -1.22 -13.29
N ALA A 149 -21.62 -1.25 -12.94
CA ALA A 149 -22.38 -2.51 -12.92
C ALA A 149 -22.24 -3.26 -14.25
N GLY A 150 -21.90 -4.55 -14.18
CA GLY A 150 -21.68 -5.37 -15.38
C GLY A 150 -20.30 -5.20 -16.04
N ALA A 151 -19.43 -4.32 -15.54
CA ALA A 151 -18.12 -4.08 -16.17
C ALA A 151 -17.11 -5.19 -15.87
N ALA A 152 -17.17 -5.78 -14.68
CA ALA A 152 -16.31 -6.89 -14.31
C ALA A 152 -16.54 -8.10 -15.25
N GLU A 153 -17.79 -8.35 -15.65
CA GLU A 153 -18.25 -9.44 -16.49
C GLU A 153 -17.94 -9.27 -17.98
N ARG A 154 -17.40 -8.11 -18.39
CA ARG A 154 -17.03 -7.88 -19.79
C ARG A 154 -15.80 -8.69 -20.16
N GLU A 155 -15.85 -9.31 -21.33
CA GLU A 155 -14.68 -9.96 -21.93
C GLU A 155 -13.55 -8.93 -22.12
N GLY A 156 -12.32 -9.36 -21.83
CA GLY A 156 -11.12 -8.56 -22.04
C GLY A 156 -10.83 -7.47 -20.99
N LEU A 157 -11.55 -7.44 -19.85
CA LEU A 157 -11.13 -6.59 -18.73
C LEU A 157 -9.76 -7.05 -18.20
N ILE A 158 -8.83 -6.12 -18.06
CA ILE A 158 -7.48 -6.37 -17.52
C ILE A 158 -7.11 -5.20 -16.60
N MET A 159 -6.82 -5.53 -15.34
CA MET A 159 -6.42 -4.59 -14.29
C MET A 159 -4.93 -4.71 -13.94
N ALA A 160 -4.36 -5.90 -14.16
CA ALA A 160 -2.94 -6.16 -14.03
C ALA A 160 -2.49 -7.13 -15.11
N PHE A 161 -1.28 -6.90 -15.61
CA PHE A 161 -0.64 -7.71 -16.63
C PHE A 161 0.66 -8.27 -16.07
N VAL A 162 0.76 -9.60 -16.03
CA VAL A 162 1.86 -10.30 -15.37
C VAL A 162 2.59 -11.19 -16.37
N ASP A 163 3.86 -10.86 -16.64
CA ASP A 163 4.74 -11.71 -17.44
C ASP A 163 5.03 -13.01 -16.71
N THR A 164 4.74 -14.13 -17.36
CA THR A 164 4.75 -15.48 -16.82
C THR A 164 5.35 -16.46 -17.85
N PRO A 165 6.68 -16.64 -17.87
CA PRO A 165 7.35 -17.52 -18.82
C PRO A 165 6.81 -18.97 -18.83
N ASN A 166 6.32 -19.45 -17.68
CA ASN A 166 5.75 -20.79 -17.50
C ASN A 166 4.21 -20.74 -17.35
N VAL A 167 3.53 -20.02 -18.25
CA VAL A 167 2.09 -19.72 -18.15
C VAL A 167 1.20 -20.97 -18.11
N ARG A 168 1.61 -22.07 -18.76
CA ARG A 168 0.83 -23.33 -18.79
C ARG A 168 0.83 -24.04 -17.45
N GLU A 169 2.00 -24.08 -16.81
CA GLU A 169 2.20 -24.66 -15.49
C GLU A 169 1.46 -23.83 -14.43
N LEU A 170 1.56 -22.50 -14.50
CA LEU A 170 0.82 -21.61 -13.58
C LEU A 170 -0.70 -21.74 -13.77
N PHE A 171 -1.17 -21.89 -15.01
CA PHE A 171 -2.58 -22.15 -15.29
C PHE A 171 -3.08 -23.44 -14.63
N ALA A 172 -2.29 -24.53 -14.70
CA ALA A 172 -2.63 -25.80 -14.06
C ALA A 172 -2.62 -25.69 -12.53
N GLU A 173 -1.67 -24.94 -11.95
CA GLU A 173 -1.61 -24.63 -10.52
C GLU A 173 -2.89 -23.92 -10.07
N TYR A 174 -3.31 -22.87 -10.76
CA TYR A 174 -4.49 -22.08 -10.37
C TYR A 174 -5.81 -22.82 -10.60
N LEU A 175 -5.89 -23.69 -11.61
CA LEU A 175 -7.01 -24.63 -11.75
C LEU A 175 -7.11 -25.57 -10.53
N ALA A 176 -5.98 -26.13 -10.09
CA ALA A 176 -5.97 -27.02 -8.92
C ALA A 176 -6.28 -26.26 -7.61
N ALA A 177 -5.95 -24.98 -7.56
CA ALA A 177 -6.27 -24.09 -6.45
C ALA A 177 -7.70 -23.52 -6.50
N ASP A 178 -8.54 -23.92 -7.46
CA ASP A 178 -9.92 -23.47 -7.62
C ASP A 178 -10.04 -21.92 -7.72
N ALA A 179 -9.10 -21.31 -8.44
CA ALA A 179 -9.16 -19.88 -8.77
C ALA A 179 -10.24 -19.61 -9.84
N GLU A 180 -10.88 -18.44 -9.79
CA GLU A 180 -11.90 -18.06 -10.78
C GLU A 180 -11.24 -17.70 -12.13
N ILE A 181 -11.14 -18.68 -13.01
CA ILE A 181 -10.60 -18.50 -14.37
C ILE A 181 -11.70 -18.01 -15.30
N VAL A 182 -11.66 -16.73 -15.65
CA VAL A 182 -12.66 -16.07 -16.52
C VAL A 182 -12.27 -16.13 -18.00
N GLN A 183 -10.99 -16.31 -18.29
CA GLN A 183 -10.49 -16.69 -19.61
C GLN A 183 -9.52 -17.85 -19.44
N LYS A 184 -9.85 -19.00 -20.05
CA LYS A 184 -8.94 -20.14 -20.08
C LYS A 184 -7.71 -19.83 -20.93
N LEU A 185 -6.67 -20.65 -20.77
CA LEU A 185 -5.45 -20.54 -21.55
C LEU A 185 -5.74 -20.43 -23.05
N THR A 186 -5.50 -19.25 -23.63
CA THR A 186 -5.90 -18.86 -24.98
C THR A 186 -4.70 -18.31 -25.73
N LYS A 187 -4.56 -18.70 -27.00
CA LYS A 187 -3.55 -18.11 -27.89
C LYS A 187 -4.11 -16.83 -28.49
N GLN A 188 -3.44 -15.71 -28.24
CA GLN A 188 -3.90 -14.41 -28.70
C GLN A 188 -3.44 -14.12 -30.14
N ALA A 189 -4.26 -13.37 -30.88
CA ALA A 189 -4.01 -13.03 -32.29
C ALA A 189 -2.76 -12.14 -32.49
N TRP A 190 -2.42 -11.32 -31.49
CA TRP A 190 -1.24 -10.45 -31.47
C TRP A 190 0.02 -11.15 -30.94
N GLY A 191 -0.03 -12.45 -30.68
CA GLY A 191 1.05 -13.22 -30.08
C GLY A 191 0.90 -13.36 -28.55
N GLY A 192 1.59 -14.35 -27.99
CA GLY A 192 1.46 -14.74 -26.58
C GLY A 192 0.35 -15.77 -26.32
N THR A 193 0.44 -16.45 -25.18
CA THR A 193 -0.59 -17.32 -24.63
C THR A 193 -0.93 -16.83 -23.23
N ASP A 194 -2.20 -16.51 -22.98
CA ASP A 194 -2.61 -15.93 -21.71
C ASP A 194 -3.81 -16.66 -21.09
N PHE A 195 -4.04 -16.41 -19.80
CA PHE A 195 -5.28 -16.72 -19.12
C PHE A 195 -5.59 -15.58 -18.13
N ILE A 196 -6.85 -15.45 -17.73
CA ILE A 196 -7.29 -14.39 -16.83
C ILE A 196 -7.95 -15.00 -15.60
N VAL A 197 -7.49 -14.55 -14.43
CA VAL A 197 -8.08 -14.86 -13.13
C VAL A 197 -8.79 -13.63 -12.58
N ARG A 198 -9.93 -13.85 -11.94
CA ARG A 198 -10.68 -12.83 -11.21
C ARG A 198 -10.43 -12.94 -9.72
N ASP A 199 -10.21 -11.80 -9.08
CA ASP A 199 -10.15 -11.70 -7.62
C ASP A 199 -11.56 -11.50 -7.00
N PRO A 200 -11.72 -11.57 -5.67
CA PRO A 200 -13.02 -11.43 -5.01
C PRO A 200 -13.78 -10.12 -5.32
N ASP A 201 -13.07 -9.07 -5.72
CA ASP A 201 -13.61 -7.73 -5.99
C ASP A 201 -13.83 -7.48 -7.50
N GLY A 202 -13.62 -8.51 -8.33
CA GLY A 202 -13.82 -8.43 -9.78
C GLY A 202 -12.63 -7.89 -10.57
N ASN A 203 -11.48 -7.66 -9.93
CA ASN A 203 -10.26 -7.31 -10.65
C ASN A 203 -9.81 -8.49 -11.48
N ALA A 204 -9.57 -8.24 -12.77
CA ALA A 204 -9.11 -9.25 -13.71
C ALA A 204 -7.58 -9.14 -13.89
N ILE A 205 -6.86 -10.20 -13.56
CA ILE A 205 -5.40 -10.28 -13.66
C ILE A 205 -5.07 -11.23 -14.81
N THR A 206 -4.37 -10.71 -15.81
CA THR A 206 -3.90 -11.53 -16.94
C THR A 206 -2.47 -11.99 -16.69
N PHE A 207 -2.23 -13.28 -16.93
CA PHE A 207 -0.92 -13.91 -16.90
C PHE A 207 -0.58 -14.33 -18.33
N VAL A 208 0.53 -13.84 -18.87
CA VAL A 208 0.93 -14.09 -20.27
C VAL A 208 2.29 -14.77 -20.33
N GLY A 209 2.48 -15.67 -21.30
CA GLY A 209 3.77 -16.22 -21.69
C GLY A 209 3.94 -16.37 -23.19
#